data_AF-A0A9P8Z771-F1
#
_entry.id   AF-A0A9P8Z771-F1
#
_cell.length_a   1.000
_cell.length_b   1.000
_cell.length_c   1.000
_cell.angle_alpha   90.00
_cell.angle_beta   90.00
_cell.angle_gamma   90.00
#
_symmetry.space_group_name_H-M   'P 1'
#
loop_
_entity.id
_entity.type
_entity.pdbx_description
1 polymer ?
#
loop_
_entity_poly.entity_id
_entity_poly.type
_entity_poly.pdbx_seq_one_letter_code
_entity_poly.pdbx_strand_id
1 'polypeptide(L)'
;VRAATDVHSVDIFAGCLDQADLLEMKFPPILTDGNIVLAGSLMTANFKRSFHKISSKDKYGHLHTSLNAAFDVHGAEELNAFGIVISIDKKRSCMVETGIDQLM
;
A
#
# COMPACT_ATOMS: atom_id res chain seq x y z
N VAL A 1 5.17 -7.99 -7.36
CA VAL A 1 5.92 -7.47 -8.52
C VAL A 1 5.06 -7.48 -9.78
N ARG A 2 4.62 -8.64 -10.32
CA ARG A 2 3.77 -8.70 -11.53
C ARG A 2 2.52 -7.81 -11.49
N ALA A 3 1.76 -7.86 -10.39
CA ALA A 3 0.58 -7.00 -10.25
C ALA A 3 0.92 -5.51 -10.37
N ALA A 4 2.04 -5.06 -9.79
CA ALA A 4 2.48 -3.67 -9.89
C ALA A 4 2.94 -3.29 -11.31
N THR A 5 3.65 -4.17 -12.00
CA THR A 5 4.09 -3.92 -13.39
C THR A 5 2.92 -3.92 -14.37
N ASP A 6 1.90 -4.73 -14.11
CA ASP A 6 0.71 -4.87 -14.95
C ASP A 6 -0.41 -3.90 -14.55
N VAL A 7 -0.11 -2.91 -13.68
CA VAL A 7 -1.05 -1.85 -13.25
C VAL A 7 -2.31 -2.41 -12.57
N HIS A 8 -2.14 -3.46 -11.79
CA HIS A 8 -3.18 -4.03 -10.94
C HIS A 8 -2.94 -3.66 -9.47
N SER A 9 -4.01 -3.33 -8.75
CA SER A 9 -3.98 -3.15 -7.30
C SER A 9 -4.37 -4.44 -6.57
N VAL A 10 -3.75 -4.70 -5.42
CA VAL A 10 -3.99 -5.90 -4.61
C VAL A 10 -4.32 -5.52 -3.17
N ASP A 11 -5.59 -5.66 -2.77
CA ASP A 11 -6.02 -5.54 -1.38
C ASP A 11 -6.06 -6.92 -0.68
N ILE A 12 -5.75 -6.98 0.62
CA ILE A 12 -5.87 -8.18 1.45
C ILE A 12 -6.85 -7.93 2.60
N PHE A 13 -7.93 -8.72 2.64
CA PHE A 13 -8.91 -8.74 3.72
C PHE A 13 -8.90 -10.11 4.40
N ALA A 14 -8.31 -10.19 5.59
CA ALA A 14 -8.16 -11.43 6.35
C ALA A 14 -9.08 -11.45 7.57
N GLY A 15 -9.94 -12.47 7.63
CA GLY A 15 -10.83 -12.74 8.76
C GLY A 15 -10.41 -14.02 9.46
N CYS A 16 -9.42 -13.95 10.35
CA CYS A 16 -8.87 -15.11 11.03
C CYS A 16 -8.73 -14.83 12.53
N LEU A 17 -9.12 -15.80 13.37
CA LEU A 17 -8.84 -15.75 14.82
C LEU A 17 -7.38 -16.10 15.13
N ASP A 18 -6.74 -16.84 14.23
CA ASP A 18 -5.34 -17.24 14.30
C ASP A 18 -4.44 -16.34 13.44
N GLN A 19 -3.13 -16.60 13.48
CA GLN A 19 -2.17 -15.90 12.63
C GLN A 19 -2.50 -16.15 11.15
N ALA A 20 -2.90 -15.09 10.44
CA ALA A 20 -2.83 -15.08 8.99
C ALA A 20 -1.36 -14.87 8.61
N ASP A 21 -0.78 -15.74 7.78
CA ASP A 21 0.61 -15.66 7.30
C ASP A 21 0.81 -14.51 6.29
N LEU A 22 0.44 -13.30 6.74
CA LEU A 22 0.54 -12.06 5.99
C LEU A 22 1.98 -11.61 5.79
N LEU A 23 2.94 -12.20 6.52
CA LEU A 23 4.35 -11.87 6.35
C LEU A 23 4.84 -12.24 4.94
N GLU A 24 4.39 -13.37 4.41
CA GLU A 24 4.69 -13.81 3.05
C GLU A 24 3.89 -13.01 2.00
N MET A 25 2.71 -12.52 2.38
CA MET A 25 1.80 -11.79 1.49
C MET A 25 1.86 -10.25 1.64
N LYS A 26 2.81 -9.70 2.40
CA LYS A 26 2.85 -8.25 2.67
C LYS A 26 3.27 -7.43 1.46
N PHE A 27 4.11 -7.97 0.58
CA PHE A 27 4.72 -7.18 -0.50
C PHE A 27 3.76 -6.81 -1.63
N PRO A 28 2.88 -7.68 -2.14
CA PRO A 28 1.94 -7.31 -3.20
C PRO A 28 1.08 -6.07 -2.90
N PRO A 29 0.37 -5.97 -1.74
CA PRO A 29 -0.37 -4.75 -1.40
C PRO A 29 0.55 -3.54 -1.22
N ILE A 30 1.73 -3.70 -0.59
CA ILE A 30 2.67 -2.58 -0.42
C ILE A 30 3.15 -2.02 -1.76
N LEU A 31 3.48 -2.88 -2.73
CA LEU A 31 3.97 -2.47 -4.05
C LEU A 31 2.88 -1.90 -4.96
N THR A 32 1.60 -2.16 -4.66
CA THR A 32 0.47 -1.77 -5.50
C THR A 32 -0.45 -0.74 -4.83
N ASP A 33 0.01 -0.18 -3.71
CA ASP A 33 -0.75 0.73 -2.83
C ASP A 33 -2.12 0.16 -2.39
N GLY A 34 -2.16 -1.15 -2.18
CA GLY A 34 -3.34 -1.86 -1.71
C GLY A 34 -3.48 -1.88 -0.18
N ASN A 35 -4.71 -2.04 0.29
CA ASN A 35 -5.08 -2.07 1.69
C ASN A 35 -4.84 -3.46 2.30
N ILE A 36 -4.41 -3.51 3.56
CA ILE A 36 -4.39 -4.74 4.36
C ILE A 36 -5.28 -4.54 5.58
N VAL A 37 -6.34 -5.35 5.70
CA VAL A 37 -7.26 -5.34 6.85
C VAL A 37 -7.28 -6.73 7.47
N LEU A 38 -6.80 -6.83 8.71
CA LEU A 38 -6.87 -8.04 9.53
C LEU A 38 -7.94 -7.87 10.61
N ALA A 39 -8.83 -8.84 10.71
CA ALA A 39 -9.85 -8.92 11.74
C ALA A 39 -10.00 -10.37 12.21
N GLY A 40 -10.49 -10.56 13.44
CA GLY A 40 -10.84 -11.90 13.95
C GLY A 40 -11.90 -12.62 13.11
N SER A 41 -12.77 -11.86 12.44
CA SER A 41 -13.76 -12.35 11.49
C SER A 41 -14.23 -11.21 10.59
N LEU A 42 -14.56 -11.53 9.33
CA LEU A 42 -15.16 -10.59 8.37
C LEU A 42 -16.58 -10.16 8.78
N MET A 43 -17.23 -10.87 9.70
CA MET A 43 -18.56 -10.53 10.18
C MET A 43 -18.55 -9.43 11.26
N THR A 44 -17.37 -9.12 11.81
CA THR A 44 -17.24 -8.12 12.87
C THR A 44 -17.62 -6.72 12.40
N ALA A 45 -18.19 -5.93 13.30
CA ALA A 45 -18.52 -4.53 13.02
C ALA A 45 -17.28 -3.71 12.61
N ASN A 46 -16.12 -4.04 13.19
CA ASN A 46 -14.85 -3.38 12.86
C ASN A 46 -14.43 -3.66 11.42
N PHE A 47 -14.50 -4.91 10.96
CA PHE A 47 -14.21 -5.23 9.56
C PHE A 47 -15.17 -4.48 8.62
N LYS A 48 -16.48 -4.59 8.86
CA LYS A 48 -17.50 -3.95 8.01
C LYS A 48 -17.29 -2.44 7.92
N ARG A 49 -16.96 -1.78 9.04
CA ARG A 49 -16.67 -0.34 9.06
C ARG A 49 -15.42 0.00 8.26
N SER A 50 -14.34 -0.78 8.39
CA SER A 50 -13.11 -0.58 7.61
C SER A 50 -13.37 -0.76 6.12
N PHE A 51 -14.08 -1.82 5.74
CA PHE A 51 -14.45 -2.09 4.35
C PHE A 51 -15.32 -0.96 3.75
N HIS A 52 -16.30 -0.47 4.52
CA HIS A 52 -17.10 0.69 4.10
C HIS A 52 -16.27 1.96 3.92
N LYS A 53 -15.26 2.19 4.75
CA LYS A 53 -14.36 3.34 4.62
C LYS A 53 -13.51 3.24 3.36
N ILE A 54 -12.95 2.06 3.07
CA ILE A 54 -12.15 1.82 1.87
C ILE A 54 -13.01 1.99 0.61
N SER A 55 -14.25 1.50 0.66
CA SER A 55 -15.21 1.59 -0.45
C SER A 55 -16.03 2.89 -0.46
N SER A 56 -15.63 3.89 0.34
CA SER A 56 -16.37 5.14 0.43
C SER A 56 -16.25 5.95 -0.84
N LYS A 57 -17.33 6.66 -1.16
CA LYS A 57 -17.46 7.47 -2.36
C LYS A 57 -17.52 8.96 -2.01
N ASP A 58 -17.00 9.78 -2.90
CA ASP A 58 -17.11 11.23 -2.81
C ASP A 58 -18.55 11.71 -3.14
N LYS A 59 -18.76 13.03 -3.08
CA LYS A 59 -20.03 13.68 -3.42
C LYS A 59 -20.50 13.45 -4.87
N TYR A 60 -19.62 12.99 -5.75
CA TYR A 60 -19.90 12.67 -7.14
C TYR A 60 -20.10 11.17 -7.37
N GLY A 61 -19.97 10.34 -6.33
CA GLY A 61 -20.15 8.89 -6.40
C GLY A 61 -18.89 8.13 -6.86
N HIS A 62 -17.73 8.77 -6.91
CA HIS A 62 -16.45 8.13 -7.25
C HIS A 62 -15.78 7.57 -6.01
N LEU A 63 -15.11 6.42 -6.15
CA LEU A 63 -14.26 5.89 -5.08
C LEU A 63 -13.08 6.83 -4.83
N HIS A 64 -12.65 6.93 -3.57
CA HIS A 64 -11.44 7.68 -3.22
C HIS A 64 -10.14 7.01 -3.70
N THR A 65 -10.20 5.74 -4.09
CA THR A 65 -9.06 4.99 -4.63
C THR A 65 -8.70 5.49 -6.02
N SER A 66 -7.42 5.81 -6.22
CA SER A 66 -6.85 6.12 -7.54
C SER A 66 -6.06 4.92 -8.05
N LEU A 67 -6.17 4.63 -9.34
CA LEU A 67 -5.43 3.55 -10.00
C LEU A 67 -4.52 4.14 -11.07
N ASN A 68 -3.38 3.48 -11.32
CA ASN A 68 -2.41 3.87 -12.36
C ASN A 68 -1.89 5.32 -12.24
N ALA A 69 -1.62 5.78 -11.02
CA ALA A 69 -1.00 7.09 -10.83
C ALA A 69 0.47 7.05 -11.26
N ALA A 70 0.88 7.99 -12.11
CA ALA A 70 2.28 8.23 -12.46
C ALA A 70 2.75 9.51 -11.77
N PHE A 71 3.92 9.47 -11.16
CA PHE A 71 4.56 10.61 -10.50
C PHE A 71 5.92 10.86 -11.14
N ASP A 72 6.16 12.09 -11.58
CA ASP A 72 7.38 12.49 -12.27
C ASP A 72 8.03 13.68 -11.56
N VAL A 73 9.34 13.61 -11.34
CA VAL A 73 10.10 14.61 -10.57
C VAL A 73 11.01 15.37 -11.49
N HIS A 74 10.77 16.68 -11.59
CA HIS A 74 11.61 17.59 -12.35
C HIS A 74 12.47 18.41 -11.38
N GLY A 75 13.79 18.31 -11.50
CA GLY A 75 14.76 19.01 -10.65
C GLY A 75 15.72 19.88 -11.48
N ALA A 76 16.38 20.84 -10.82
CA ALA A 76 17.50 21.56 -11.41
C ALA A 76 18.69 20.59 -11.61
N GLU A 77 19.53 20.87 -12.60
CA GLU A 77 20.67 20.01 -13.00
C GLU A 77 21.64 19.72 -11.84
N GLU A 78 21.70 20.59 -10.85
CA GLU A 78 22.56 20.48 -9.67
C GLU A 78 21.96 19.60 -8.55
N LEU A 79 20.70 19.15 -8.68
CA LEU A 79 19.97 18.45 -7.64
C LEU A 79 19.67 17.01 -8.02
N ASN A 80 20.49 16.08 -7.52
CA ASN A 80 20.23 14.65 -7.64
C ASN A 80 19.17 14.23 -6.61
N ALA A 81 18.01 13.75 -7.08
CA ALA A 81 17.02 13.13 -6.20
C ALA A 81 17.49 11.72 -5.81
N PHE A 82 17.87 11.52 -4.54
CA PHE A 82 18.41 10.24 -4.06
C PHE A 82 17.35 9.19 -3.67
N GLY A 83 16.07 9.53 -3.75
CA GLY A 83 14.98 8.58 -3.52
C GLY A 83 13.68 9.24 -3.11
N ILE A 84 12.57 8.51 -3.30
CA ILE A 84 11.27 8.87 -2.76
C ILE A 84 11.01 7.97 -1.55
N VAL A 85 10.89 8.58 -0.37
CA VAL A 85 10.34 7.88 0.79
C VAL A 85 8.84 8.08 0.76
N ILE A 86 8.10 7.04 0.40
CA ILE A 86 6.65 7.03 0.50
C ILE A 86 6.31 6.95 1.99
N SER A 87 6.15 8.11 2.65
CA SER A 87 5.65 8.19 4.02
C SER A 87 4.15 7.90 4.00
N ILE A 88 3.83 6.64 4.29
CA ILE A 88 2.47 6.15 4.45
C ILE A 88 1.96 6.64 5.81
N ASP A 89 1.38 7.84 5.86
CA ASP A 89 0.83 8.43 7.09
C ASP A 89 -0.46 7.72 7.56
N LYS A 90 -0.23 6.51 8.08
CA LYS A 90 -1.08 5.77 9.02
C LYS A 90 -0.18 4.83 9.81
N LYS A 91 0.73 5.40 10.60
CA LYS A 91 1.47 4.73 11.68
C LYS A 91 2.05 3.36 11.30
N ARG A 92 2.84 3.28 10.23
CA ARG A 92 3.68 2.10 9.95
C ARG A 92 5.04 2.54 9.37
N SER A 93 6.06 2.44 10.20
CA SER A 93 7.46 2.48 9.78
C SER A 93 7.74 1.23 8.94
N CYS A 94 8.00 1.40 7.64
CA CYS A 94 8.81 0.45 6.89
C CYS A 94 10.05 1.21 6.37
N MET A 95 11.13 1.08 7.14
CA MET A 95 12.46 1.47 6.71
C MET A 95 12.89 0.50 5.60
N VAL A 96 13.26 1.04 4.43
CA VAL A 96 13.97 0.26 3.42
C VAL A 96 15.43 0.21 3.87
N GLU A 97 15.95 -0.99 4.12
CA GLU A 97 17.39 -1.19 4.27
C GLU A 97 18.04 -1.00 2.90
N THR A 98 18.75 0.11 2.73
CA THR A 98 19.67 0.33 1.62
C THR A 98 20.90 -0.53 1.82
N GLY A 99 21.07 -1.57 1.00
CA GLY A 99 22.35 -2.23 0.82
C GLY A 99 23.33 -1.27 0.14
N ILE A 100 24.26 -0.71 0.91
CA ILE A 100 25.45 -0.05 0.38
C ILE A 100 26.51 -1.14 0.20
N ASP A 101 26.34 -2.00 -0.80
CA ASP A 101 27.35 -3.03 -1.16
C ASP A 101 27.65 -2.98 -2.66
N GLN A 102 28.00 -1.79 -3.17
CA GLN A 102 28.81 -1.66 -4.39
C GLN A 102 29.47 -0.29 -4.47
N LEU A 103 30.41 -0.05 -3.55
CA LEU A 103 31.50 0.90 -3.78
C LEU A 103 32.78 0.43 -3.05
N MET A 104 33.43 -0.58 -3.63
CA MET A 104 34.89 -0.75 -3.67
C MET A 104 35.28 -1.52 -4.93
#